data_AF-A0A354ZMT4-F1
#
_entry.id   AF-A0A354ZMT4-F1
#
_cell.length_a   1.000
_cell.length_b   1.000
_cell.length_c   1.000
_cell.angle_alpha   90.00
_cell.angle_beta   90.00
_cell.angle_gamma   90.00
#
_symmetry.space_group_name_H-M   'P 1'
#
loop_
_entity.id
_entity.type
_entity.pdbx_description
1 polymer ?
#
loop_
_entity_poly.entity_id
_entity_poly.type
_entity_poly.pdbx_seq_one_letter_code
_entity_poly.pdbx_strand_id
1 'polypeptide(L)'
;SIRGAGTDVIRIEGRQPLSPAVYAVIPDRIEAATLLAAGIITCGSVRVTDVIPTHLESTLSKFGELGAEIEVGADYVDVSMRSPIRAC
;
A
#
# COMPACT_ATOMS: atom_id res chain seq x y z
N SER A 1 -9.68 -25.66 8.95
CA SER A 1 -9.85 -24.21 9.15
C SER A 1 -8.60 -23.42 8.78
N ILE A 2 -8.63 -22.21 8.21
CA ILE A 2 -7.63 -21.18 8.55
C ILE A 2 -8.45 -19.92 8.86
N ARG A 3 -8.26 -19.35 10.06
CA ARG A 3 -9.01 -18.18 10.56
C ARG A 3 -8.05 -17.26 11.31
N GLY A 4 -8.35 -15.96 11.34
CA GLY A 4 -7.51 -14.96 12.03
C GLY A 4 -6.26 -14.54 11.24
N ALA A 5 -6.19 -14.82 9.94
CA ALA A 5 -5.09 -14.30 9.13
C ALA A 5 -5.16 -12.76 9.10
N GLY A 6 -4.05 -12.10 9.44
CA GLY A 6 -3.98 -10.64 9.59
C GLY A 6 -4.26 -10.13 11.01
N THR A 7 -4.55 -11.00 11.98
CA THR A 7 -4.70 -10.63 13.41
C THR A 7 -3.53 -11.17 14.24
N ASP A 8 -3.57 -10.93 15.55
CA ASP A 8 -2.60 -11.40 16.54
C ASP A 8 -2.58 -12.92 16.69
N VAL A 9 -3.74 -13.58 16.54
CA VAL A 9 -3.89 -15.04 16.68
C VAL A 9 -4.45 -15.69 15.42
N ILE A 10 -3.73 -16.67 14.89
CA ILE A 10 -4.18 -17.52 13.77
C ILE A 10 -4.57 -18.91 14.30
N ARG A 11 -5.77 -19.38 13.94
CA ARG A 11 -6.24 -20.74 14.25
C ARG A 11 -6.31 -21.59 12.99
N ILE A 12 -5.59 -22.72 13.00
CA ILE A 12 -5.53 -23.68 11.90
C ILE A 12 -6.13 -25.00 12.38
N GLU A 13 -7.05 -25.57 11.59
CA GLU A 13 -7.53 -26.94 11.81
C GLU A 13 -7.02 -27.80 10.66
N GLY A 14 -6.28 -28.86 10.99
CA GLY A 14 -5.71 -29.80 10.04
C GLY A 14 -6.78 -30.49 9.19
N ARG A 15 -6.43 -30.78 7.93
CA ARG A 15 -7.34 -31.39 6.94
C ARG A 15 -6.57 -32.36 6.04
N GLN A 16 -7.33 -33.10 5.22
CA GLN A 16 -6.84 -33.93 4.11
C GLN A 16 -5.88 -33.18 3.15
N PRO A 17 -5.19 -33.87 2.21
CA PRO A 17 -4.14 -33.28 1.39
C PRO A 17 -4.60 -32.02 0.65
N LEU A 18 -3.70 -31.03 0.53
CA LEU A 18 -3.95 -29.80 -0.20
C LEU A 18 -4.21 -30.10 -1.68
N SER A 19 -5.16 -29.38 -2.26
CA SER A 19 -5.46 -29.43 -3.70
C SER A 19 -4.78 -28.26 -4.43
N PRO A 20 -4.46 -28.40 -5.72
CA PRO A 20 -4.01 -27.28 -6.55
C PRO A 20 -5.01 -26.13 -6.55
N ALA A 21 -4.53 -24.89 -6.61
CA ALA A 21 -5.34 -23.69 -6.69
C ALA A 21 -4.68 -22.66 -7.61
N VAL A 22 -5.50 -21.84 -8.27
CA VAL A 22 -5.05 -20.63 -8.96
C VAL A 22 -5.19 -19.46 -8.00
N TYR A 23 -4.15 -18.66 -7.87
CA TYR A 23 -4.11 -17.53 -6.95
C TYR A 23 -3.43 -16.34 -7.64
N ALA A 24 -4.05 -15.16 -7.52
CA ALA A 24 -3.45 -13.89 -7.95
C ALA A 24 -2.60 -13.31 -6.81
N VAL A 25 -1.34 -12.99 -7.11
CA VAL A 25 -0.44 -12.37 -6.14
C VAL A 25 -0.91 -10.95 -5.85
N ILE A 26 -0.83 -10.54 -4.59
CA ILE A 26 -1.15 -9.16 -4.20
C ILE A 26 -0.14 -8.18 -4.80
N PRO A 27 -0.53 -6.94 -5.13
CA PRO A 27 0.42 -5.94 -5.60
C PRO A 27 1.51 -5.58 -4.58
N ASP A 28 2.66 -5.15 -5.07
CA ASP A 28 3.82 -4.82 -4.24
C ASP A 28 3.69 -3.40 -3.63
N ARG A 29 3.36 -3.37 -2.33
CA ARG A 29 3.23 -2.13 -1.56
C ARG A 29 4.55 -1.37 -1.38
N ILE A 30 5.71 -2.02 -1.47
CA ILE A 30 7.03 -1.37 -1.34
C ILE A 30 7.39 -0.65 -2.63
N GLU A 31 7.15 -1.28 -3.77
CA GLU A 31 7.30 -0.64 -5.09
C GLU A 31 6.38 0.57 -5.21
N ALA A 32 5.09 0.40 -4.89
CA ALA A 32 4.11 1.48 -4.93
C ALA A 32 4.55 2.68 -4.06
N ALA A 33 4.94 2.43 -2.80
CA ALA A 33 5.43 3.46 -1.90
C ALA A 33 6.67 4.19 -2.45
N THR A 34 7.58 3.45 -3.10
CA THR A 34 8.80 4.01 -3.69
C THR A 34 8.49 4.93 -4.87
N LEU A 35 7.57 4.54 -5.74
CA LEU A 35 7.13 5.36 -6.88
C LEU A 35 6.40 6.63 -6.42
N LEU A 36 5.53 6.51 -5.42
CA LEU A 36 4.86 7.66 -4.80
C LEU A 36 5.89 8.61 -4.16
N ALA A 37 6.86 8.07 -3.41
CA ALA A 37 7.94 8.85 -2.83
C ALA A 37 8.75 9.60 -3.89
N ALA A 38 9.02 8.98 -5.05
CA ALA A 38 9.69 9.64 -6.17
C ALA A 38 8.90 10.86 -6.68
N GLY A 39 7.57 10.75 -6.78
CA GLY A 39 6.70 11.88 -7.10
C GLY A 39 6.79 13.01 -6.07
N ILE A 40 6.82 12.66 -4.78
CA ILE A 40 6.90 13.63 -3.69
C ILE A 40 8.25 14.38 -3.68
N ILE A 41 9.38 13.66 -3.71
CA ILE A 41 10.71 14.28 -3.60
C ILE A 41 11.06 15.15 -4.81
N THR A 42 10.45 14.88 -5.97
CA THR A 42 10.62 15.68 -7.19
C THR A 42 9.66 16.87 -7.27
N CYS A 43 8.84 17.11 -6.24
CA CYS A 43 7.77 18.12 -6.25
C CYS A 43 6.83 17.94 -7.47
N GLY A 44 6.56 16.69 -7.84
CA GLY A 44 5.74 16.32 -8.98
C GLY A 44 4.35 15.83 -8.57
N SER A 45 3.66 15.25 -9.55
CA SER A 45 2.39 14.54 -9.37
C SER A 45 2.48 13.17 -10.03
N VAL A 46 2.14 12.12 -9.29
CA VAL A 46 2.25 10.72 -9.73
C VAL A 46 1.01 9.96 -9.30
N ARG A 47 0.45 9.18 -10.23
CA ARG A 47 -0.54 8.13 -9.97
C ARG A 47 0.15 6.77 -9.99
N VAL A 48 -0.08 5.94 -8.97
CA VAL A 48 0.27 4.52 -8.99
C VAL A 48 -1.02 3.71 -8.99
N THR A 49 -1.17 2.83 -9.98
CA THR A 49 -2.33 1.93 -10.17
C THR A 49 -1.99 0.50 -9.78
N ASP A 50 -3.00 -0.36 -9.73
CA ASP A 50 -2.86 -1.77 -9.29
C ASP A 50 -2.26 -1.84 -7.89
N VAL A 51 -2.88 -1.12 -6.95
CA VAL A 51 -2.50 -1.13 -5.54
C VAL A 51 -3.70 -1.48 -4.68
N ILE A 52 -3.43 -1.98 -3.47
CA ILE A 52 -4.44 -2.15 -2.43
C ILE A 52 -4.22 -1.02 -1.41
N PRO A 53 -5.02 0.07 -1.43
CA PRO A 53 -4.72 1.26 -0.63
C PRO A 53 -4.61 1.01 0.87
N THR A 54 -5.39 0.05 1.41
CA THR A 54 -5.34 -0.32 2.83
C THR A 54 -3.98 -0.90 3.24
N HIS A 55 -3.18 -1.43 2.30
CA HIS A 55 -1.82 -1.89 2.56
C HIS A 55 -0.80 -0.75 2.67
N LEU A 56 -1.18 0.49 2.30
CA LEU A 56 -0.32 1.67 2.24
C LEU A 56 -0.67 2.71 3.32
N GLU A 57 -1.70 2.50 4.14
CA GLU A 57 -2.24 3.50 5.09
C GLU A 57 -1.16 4.20 5.94
N SER A 58 -0.25 3.43 6.54
CA SER A 58 0.80 3.98 7.40
C SER A 58 1.80 4.85 6.62
N THR A 59 2.13 4.44 5.39
CA THR A 59 3.02 5.19 4.50
C THR A 59 2.35 6.48 4.02
N LEU A 60 1.10 6.41 3.58
CA LEU A 60 0.34 7.57 3.10
C LEU A 60 0.13 8.59 4.23
N SER A 61 -0.13 8.14 5.45
CA SER A 61 -0.19 9.02 6.62
C SER A 61 1.10 9.83 6.78
N LYS A 62 2.27 9.19 6.60
CA LYS A 62 3.56 9.88 6.69
C LYS A 62 3.80 10.84 5.54
N PHE A 63 3.40 10.49 4.32
CA PHE A 63 3.47 11.41 3.18
C PHE A 63 2.60 12.64 3.38
N GLY A 64 1.40 12.48 3.96
CA GLY A 64 0.52 13.60 4.33
C GLY A 64 1.16 14.53 5.37
N GLU A 65 1.83 13.97 6.38
CA GLU A 65 2.60 14.76 7.37
C GLU A 65 3.73 15.57 6.73
N LEU A 66 4.32 15.07 5.64
CA LEU A 66 5.35 15.79 4.86
C LEU A 66 4.77 16.90 3.96
N GLY A 67 3.44 17.01 3.88
CA GLY A 67 2.73 18.00 3.08
C GLY A 67 2.32 17.53 1.68
N ALA A 68 2.37 16.23 1.39
CA ALA A 68 1.85 15.69 0.13
C ALA A 68 0.31 15.77 0.11
N GLU A 69 -0.25 16.23 -1.00
CA GLU A 69 -1.68 16.08 -1.32
C GLU A 69 -1.89 14.64 -1.82
N ILE A 70 -2.83 13.91 -1.22
CA ILE A 70 -3.05 12.47 -1.48
C ILE A 70 -4.51 12.24 -1.84
N GLU A 71 -4.76 11.57 -2.96
CA GLU A 71 -6.08 11.04 -3.33
C GLU A 71 -6.00 9.51 -3.34
N VAL A 72 -6.97 8.86 -2.71
CA VAL A 72 -7.04 7.40 -2.64
C VAL A 72 -8.25 6.92 -3.43
N GLY A 73 -8.00 6.16 -4.48
CA GLY A 73 -9.02 5.49 -5.28
C GLY A 73 -9.31 4.06 -4.79
N ALA A 74 -10.04 3.30 -5.60
CA ALA A 74 -10.31 1.89 -5.31
C ALA A 74 -9.08 0.99 -5.47
N ASP A 75 -8.28 1.26 -6.51
CA ASP A 75 -7.13 0.47 -6.95
C ASP A 75 -5.93 1.36 -7.36
N TYR A 76 -5.97 2.64 -6.98
CA TYR A 76 -4.92 3.62 -7.25
C TYR A 76 -4.69 4.56 -6.07
N VAL A 77 -3.52 5.19 -6.06
CA VAL A 77 -3.19 6.32 -5.19
C VAL A 77 -2.53 7.41 -6.03
N ASP A 78 -3.00 8.64 -5.86
CA ASP A 78 -2.31 9.84 -6.35
C ASP A 78 -1.58 10.55 -5.23
N VAL A 79 -0.41 11.06 -5.57
CA VAL A 79 0.31 12.02 -4.76
C VAL A 79 0.66 13.25 -5.59
N SER A 80 0.53 14.43 -5.02
CA SER A 80 1.09 15.67 -5.55
C SER A 80 1.80 16.46 -4.46
N MET A 81 2.94 17.04 -4.80
CA MET A 81 3.75 17.83 -3.88
C MET A 81 4.09 19.19 -4.52
N ARG A 82 3.73 20.29 -3.86
CA ARG A 82 3.89 21.65 -4.41
C ARG A 82 5.11 22.39 -3.88
N SER A 83 5.74 21.87 -2.83
CA SER A 83 6.90 22.49 -2.20
C SER A 83 7.89 21.44 -1.73
N PRO A 84 9.19 21.77 -1.65
CA PRO A 84 10.18 20.85 -1.10
C PRO A 84 9.80 20.40 0.32
N ILE A 85 10.10 19.14 0.63
CA ILE A 85 9.94 18.58 1.97
C ILE A 85 10.71 19.44 2.96
N ARG A 86 10.05 19.85 4.04
CA ARG A 86 10.70 20.52 5.16
C ARG A 86 10.87 19.51 6.28
N ALA A 87 12.09 19.40 6.81
CA ALA A 87 12.31 18.70 8.06
C ALA A 87 11.62 19.49 9.19
N CYS A 88 10.89 18.78 10.04
CA CYS A 88 10.31 19.30 11.27
C CYS A 88 11.41 19.67 12.27
#